data_AF-A0A7C2WK21-F1
#
_entry.id   AF-A0A7C2WK21-F1
#
_cell.length_a   1.000
_cell.length_b   1.000
_cell.length_c   1.000
_cell.angle_alpha   90.00
_cell.angle_beta   90.00
_cell.angle_gamma   90.00
#
_symmetry.space_group_name_H-M   'P 1'
#
loop_
_entity.id
_entity.type
_entity.pdbx_description
1 polymer ?
#
loop_
_entity_poly.entity_id
_entity_poly.type
_entity_poly.pdbx_seq_one_letter_code
_entity_poly.pdbx_strand_id
1 'polypeptide(L)'
;MITADQAFMSIPYGLRKPLIEEYGNIVNNYMERRWTPSELSGGRFCEVVYTILNGFSSGNYASSPMKPDNFVAACRRLETDASNPRSFQILIPRILPALYEIRNNRGVGHVGGDVDPNHIDASAVLSMTSWIMAELIRIFHNMPIHDAQKLADSLVDRRTPLVWQSGDIRRVLKPTMTMGNQILVLLSSCSTEIATADLLRWIEPTNRSYFYRLLRTMHSSRFIELSSDGTSIELLPPGTAIVEQLIIDMGQYTSQLD
;
A
#
# COMPACT_ATOMS: atom_id res chain seq x y z
N MET A 1 14.97 -10.61 1.13
CA MET A 1 13.67 -9.95 1.38
C MET A 1 12.60 -10.85 0.79
N ILE A 2 11.64 -11.32 1.59
CA ILE A 2 10.54 -12.15 1.08
C ILE A 2 9.62 -11.25 0.24
N THR A 3 9.26 -11.70 -0.97
CA THR A 3 8.45 -10.90 -1.90
C THR A 3 7.00 -11.36 -1.93
N ALA A 4 6.09 -10.48 -2.37
CA ALA A 4 4.70 -10.85 -2.61
C ALA A 4 4.56 -12.02 -3.61
N ASP A 5 5.44 -12.11 -4.62
CA ASP A 5 5.43 -13.23 -5.58
C ASP A 5 5.69 -14.59 -4.88
N GLN A 6 6.60 -14.61 -3.91
CA GLN A 6 6.88 -15.80 -3.11
C GLN A 6 5.71 -16.20 -2.21
N ALA A 7 4.97 -15.22 -1.67
CA ALA A 7 3.81 -15.48 -0.82
C ALA A 7 2.61 -16.08 -1.58
N PHE A 8 2.55 -15.90 -2.90
CA PHE A 8 1.43 -16.32 -3.74
C PHE A 8 1.77 -17.46 -4.70
N MET A 9 2.82 -18.24 -4.44
CA MET A 9 3.25 -19.31 -5.34
C MET A 9 2.20 -20.39 -5.59
N SER A 10 1.25 -20.58 -4.67
CA SER A 10 0.09 -21.48 -4.82
C SER A 10 -0.98 -20.97 -5.79
N ILE A 11 -0.95 -19.68 -6.15
CA ILE A 11 -1.82 -19.10 -7.17
C ILE A 11 -1.16 -19.27 -8.54
N PRO A 12 -1.89 -19.74 -9.57
CA PRO A 12 -1.37 -19.85 -10.92
C PRO A 12 -0.80 -18.53 -11.44
N TYR A 13 0.32 -18.60 -12.18
CA TYR A 13 1.03 -17.43 -12.65
C TYR A 13 0.14 -16.42 -13.41
N GLY A 14 -0.80 -16.92 -14.23
CA GLY A 14 -1.75 -16.12 -14.99
C GLY A 14 -2.70 -15.27 -14.13
N LEU A 15 -2.87 -15.59 -12.85
CA LEU A 15 -3.64 -14.81 -11.89
C LEU A 15 -2.75 -14.06 -10.88
N ARG A 16 -1.63 -14.69 -10.49
CA ARG A 16 -0.66 -14.12 -9.54
C ARG A 16 -0.02 -12.84 -10.05
N LYS A 17 0.43 -12.83 -11.31
CA LYS A 17 1.07 -11.65 -11.90
C LYS A 17 0.11 -10.44 -11.96
N PRO A 18 -1.11 -10.56 -12.54
CA PRO A 18 -2.08 -9.47 -12.54
C PRO A 18 -2.48 -8.99 -11.14
N LEU A 19 -2.54 -9.88 -10.14
CA LEU A 19 -2.85 -9.50 -8.75
C LEU A 19 -1.82 -8.51 -8.21
N ILE A 20 -0.53 -8.86 -8.34
CA ILE A 20 0.58 -8.04 -7.86
C ILE A 20 0.68 -6.75 -8.67
N GLU A 21 0.52 -6.82 -9.99
CA GLU A 21 0.58 -5.66 -10.89
C GLU A 21 -0.54 -4.65 -10.59
N GLU A 22 -1.80 -5.08 -10.50
CA GLU A 22 -2.91 -4.16 -10.24
C GLU A 22 -2.84 -3.58 -8.83
N TYR A 23 -2.44 -4.36 -7.82
CA TYR A 23 -2.19 -3.81 -6.50
C TYR A 23 -1.08 -2.75 -6.55
N GLY A 24 0.06 -3.04 -7.20
CA GLY A 24 1.15 -2.10 -7.42
C GLY A 24 0.70 -0.80 -8.12
N ASN A 25 -0.17 -0.90 -9.11
CA ASN A 25 -0.75 0.26 -9.79
C ASN A 25 -1.60 1.11 -8.84
N ILE A 26 -2.46 0.48 -8.01
CA ILE A 26 -3.25 1.20 -7.00
C ILE A 26 -2.34 1.98 -6.07
N VAL A 27 -1.28 1.32 -5.56
CA VAL A 27 -0.27 1.94 -4.69
C VAL A 27 0.35 3.17 -5.35
N ASN A 28 0.93 2.99 -6.54
CA ASN A 28 1.70 4.02 -7.22
C ASN A 28 0.81 5.21 -7.60
N ASN A 29 -0.38 4.93 -8.15
CA ASN A 29 -1.34 5.97 -8.50
C ASN A 29 -1.79 6.75 -7.27
N TYR A 30 -2.05 6.07 -6.13
CA TYR A 30 -2.39 6.76 -4.90
C TYR A 30 -1.23 7.64 -4.39
N MET A 31 0.01 7.13 -4.39
CA MET A 31 1.18 7.91 -3.97
C MET A 31 1.37 9.17 -4.82
N GLU A 32 1.16 9.03 -6.13
CA GLU A 32 1.30 10.12 -7.09
C GLU A 32 0.05 11.03 -7.18
N ARG A 33 -0.93 10.83 -6.29
CA ARG A 33 -2.20 11.57 -6.27
C ARG A 33 -3.04 11.46 -7.55
N ARG A 34 -2.84 10.39 -8.31
CA ARG A 34 -3.61 10.07 -9.51
C ARG A 34 -4.84 9.24 -9.12
N TRP A 35 -5.92 9.92 -8.71
CA TRP A 35 -7.13 9.28 -8.16
C TRP A 35 -7.85 8.39 -9.16
N THR A 36 -8.18 8.92 -10.34
CA THR A 36 -8.88 8.18 -11.40
C THR A 36 -8.20 6.84 -11.76
N PRO A 37 -6.89 6.78 -12.06
CA PRO A 37 -6.25 5.51 -12.37
C PRO A 37 -6.07 4.61 -11.12
N SER A 38 -6.00 5.15 -9.90
CA SER A 38 -6.01 4.34 -8.67
C SER A 38 -7.34 3.59 -8.52
N GLU A 39 -8.45 4.30 -8.66
CA GLU A 39 -9.80 3.72 -8.58
C GLU A 39 -10.07 2.75 -9.74
N LEU A 40 -9.55 3.02 -10.94
CA LEU A 40 -9.69 2.12 -12.10
C LEU A 40 -8.98 0.79 -11.87
N SER A 41 -7.75 0.82 -11.35
CA SER A 41 -7.02 -0.40 -10.98
C SER A 41 -7.71 -1.15 -9.84
N GLY A 42 -8.42 -0.47 -8.93
CA GLY A 42 -9.28 -1.10 -7.92
C GLY A 42 -10.33 -2.04 -8.52
N GLY A 43 -10.97 -1.65 -9.63
CA GLY A 43 -11.93 -2.51 -10.33
C GLY A 43 -11.29 -3.75 -10.96
N ARG A 44 -10.12 -3.61 -11.60
CA ARG A 44 -9.40 -4.75 -12.19
C ARG A 44 -8.89 -5.70 -11.11
N PHE A 45 -8.38 -5.15 -10.01
CA PHE A 45 -7.98 -5.92 -8.83
C PHE A 45 -9.14 -6.79 -8.33
N CYS A 46 -10.36 -6.24 -8.22
CA CYS A 46 -11.55 -7.01 -7.86
C CYS A 46 -11.82 -8.21 -8.78
N GLU A 47 -11.67 -8.04 -10.10
CA GLU A 47 -11.88 -9.11 -11.09
C GLU A 47 -10.83 -10.22 -10.94
N VAL A 48 -9.57 -9.85 -10.69
CA VAL A 48 -8.49 -10.81 -10.39
C VAL A 48 -8.80 -11.60 -9.12
N VAL A 49 -9.12 -10.92 -8.02
CA VAL A 49 -9.40 -11.57 -6.73
C VAL A 49 -10.64 -12.47 -6.82
N TYR A 50 -11.71 -12.00 -7.46
CA TYR A 50 -12.89 -12.85 -7.71
C TYR A 50 -12.52 -14.14 -8.45
N THR A 51 -11.70 -14.03 -9.51
CA THR A 51 -11.27 -15.18 -10.30
C THR A 51 -10.45 -16.17 -9.46
N ILE A 52 -9.60 -15.67 -8.57
CA ILE A 52 -8.83 -16.48 -7.61
C ILE A 52 -9.77 -17.21 -6.64
N LEU A 53 -10.74 -16.51 -6.04
CA LEU A 53 -11.69 -17.12 -5.09
C LEU A 53 -12.55 -18.20 -5.76
N ASN A 54 -13.03 -17.93 -6.98
CA ASN A 54 -13.81 -18.90 -7.75
C ASN A 54 -12.99 -20.14 -8.11
N GLY A 55 -11.72 -19.95 -8.50
CA GLY A 55 -10.79 -21.05 -8.76
C GLY A 55 -10.46 -21.87 -7.52
N PHE A 56 -10.31 -21.21 -6.37
CA PHE A 56 -10.09 -21.86 -5.09
C PHE A 56 -11.27 -22.74 -4.69
N SER A 57 -12.49 -22.19 -4.72
CA SER A 57 -13.74 -22.90 -4.37
C SER A 57 -14.00 -24.11 -5.27
N SER A 58 -13.79 -23.96 -6.58
CA SER A 58 -14.02 -25.04 -7.55
C SER A 58 -12.88 -26.04 -7.67
N GLY A 59 -11.71 -25.74 -7.09
CA GLY A 59 -10.46 -26.47 -7.35
C GLY A 59 -9.92 -26.32 -8.77
N ASN A 60 -10.52 -25.46 -9.60
CA ASN A 60 -10.14 -25.25 -11.00
C ASN A 60 -9.96 -23.76 -11.30
N TYR A 61 -8.71 -23.31 -11.33
CA TYR A 61 -8.38 -21.92 -11.64
C TYR A 61 -8.48 -21.62 -13.14
N ALA A 62 -9.07 -20.47 -13.46
CA ALA A 62 -9.00 -19.91 -14.81
C ALA A 62 -7.55 -19.53 -15.17
N SER A 63 -7.23 -19.57 -16.46
CA SER A 63 -5.89 -19.22 -16.98
C SER A 63 -5.60 -17.72 -16.92
N SER A 64 -6.63 -16.88 -16.86
CA SER A 64 -6.53 -15.42 -16.79
C SER A 64 -7.69 -14.82 -15.98
N PRO A 65 -7.54 -13.58 -15.46
CA PRO A 65 -8.62 -12.88 -14.79
C PRO A 65 -9.85 -12.75 -15.69
N MET A 66 -11.04 -12.81 -15.10
CA MET A 66 -12.29 -12.60 -15.81
C MET A 66 -13.24 -11.71 -15.03
N LYS A 67 -14.03 -10.94 -15.78
CA LYS A 67 -15.15 -10.17 -15.24
C LYS A 67 -16.44 -11.00 -15.34
N PRO A 68 -17.12 -11.33 -14.24
CA PRO A 68 -18.47 -11.91 -14.29
C PRO A 68 -19.50 -10.86 -14.76
N ASP A 69 -20.55 -11.31 -15.45
CA ASP A 69 -21.62 -10.45 -15.97
C ASP A 69 -22.31 -9.62 -14.89
N ASN A 70 -22.57 -10.24 -13.73
CA ASN A 70 -23.09 -9.57 -12.54
C ASN A 70 -22.15 -9.81 -11.37
N PHE A 71 -21.27 -8.83 -11.13
CA PHE A 71 -20.21 -8.92 -10.13
C PHE A 71 -20.74 -9.11 -8.71
N VAL A 72 -21.79 -8.37 -8.32
CA VAL A 72 -22.40 -8.47 -6.99
C VAL A 72 -23.01 -9.85 -6.77
N ALA A 73 -23.79 -10.34 -7.73
CA ALA A 73 -24.41 -11.67 -7.63
C ALA A 73 -23.35 -12.78 -7.63
N ALA A 74 -22.27 -12.60 -8.39
CA ALA A 74 -21.15 -13.53 -8.42
C ALA A 74 -20.43 -13.62 -7.07
N CYS A 75 -20.15 -12.49 -6.43
CA CYS A 75 -19.58 -12.46 -5.08
C CYS A 75 -20.51 -13.13 -4.05
N ARG A 76 -21.83 -12.87 -4.11
CA ARG A 76 -22.81 -13.52 -3.22
C ARG A 76 -22.85 -15.04 -3.37
N ARG A 77 -22.59 -15.58 -4.57
CA ARG A 77 -22.52 -17.05 -4.77
C ARG A 77 -21.34 -17.67 -4.05
N LEU A 78 -20.21 -16.97 -3.92
CA LEU A 78 -19.05 -17.45 -3.15
C LEU A 78 -19.40 -17.65 -1.65
N GLU A 79 -20.38 -16.90 -1.14
CA GLU A 79 -20.86 -17.03 0.25
C GLU A 79 -21.52 -18.38 0.55
N THR A 80 -22.00 -19.09 -0.48
CA THR A 80 -22.74 -20.34 -0.30
C THR A 80 -21.86 -21.57 -0.10
N ASP A 81 -20.58 -21.50 -0.45
CA ASP A 81 -19.65 -22.62 -0.31
C ASP A 81 -19.00 -22.64 1.07
N ALA A 82 -19.66 -23.33 2.00
CA ALA A 82 -19.21 -23.45 3.39
C ALA A 82 -17.95 -24.30 3.58
N SER A 83 -17.42 -24.93 2.52
CA SER A 83 -16.15 -25.66 2.61
C SER A 83 -14.93 -24.73 2.61
N ASN A 84 -15.10 -23.49 2.16
CA ASN A 84 -14.02 -22.51 2.12
C ASN A 84 -13.74 -21.86 3.48
N PRO A 85 -12.50 -21.40 3.72
CA PRO A 85 -12.19 -20.55 4.86
C PRO A 85 -13.08 -19.31 4.90
N ARG A 86 -13.39 -18.83 6.12
CA ARG A 86 -14.32 -17.70 6.31
C ARG A 86 -13.91 -16.44 5.53
N SER A 87 -12.62 -16.19 5.35
CA SER A 87 -12.15 -15.06 4.56
C SER A 87 -12.56 -15.16 3.09
N PHE A 88 -12.50 -16.35 2.50
CA PHE A 88 -12.85 -16.60 1.10
C PHE A 88 -14.34 -16.80 0.89
N GLN A 89 -15.03 -17.32 1.91
CA GLN A 89 -16.47 -17.46 1.88
C GLN A 89 -17.17 -16.11 2.07
N ILE A 90 -16.74 -15.27 3.02
CA ILE A 90 -17.57 -14.16 3.50
C ILE A 90 -16.83 -12.83 3.55
N LEU A 91 -15.62 -12.79 4.11
CA LEU A 91 -14.98 -11.49 4.36
C LEU A 91 -14.60 -10.79 3.05
N ILE A 92 -13.81 -11.46 2.20
CA ILE A 92 -13.40 -10.90 0.91
C ILE A 92 -14.61 -10.73 -0.03
N PRO A 93 -15.51 -11.73 -0.21
CA PRO A 93 -16.67 -11.57 -1.10
C PRO A 93 -17.61 -10.42 -0.73
N ARG A 94 -17.66 -9.98 0.53
CA ARG A 94 -18.49 -8.82 0.92
C ARG A 94 -17.80 -7.48 0.71
N ILE A 95 -16.47 -7.45 0.73
CA ILE A 95 -15.68 -6.23 0.47
C ILE A 95 -15.59 -5.97 -1.04
N LEU A 96 -15.45 -7.02 -1.87
CA LEU A 96 -15.29 -6.89 -3.32
C LEU A 96 -16.40 -6.05 -3.99
N PRO A 97 -17.69 -6.25 -3.71
CA PRO A 97 -18.76 -5.39 -4.24
C PRO A 97 -18.58 -3.92 -3.86
N ALA A 98 -18.31 -3.61 -2.58
CA ALA A 98 -18.15 -2.24 -2.11
C ALA A 98 -16.98 -1.54 -2.82
N LEU A 99 -15.86 -2.25 -2.99
CA LEU A 99 -14.70 -1.77 -3.73
C LEU A 99 -15.02 -1.56 -5.23
N TYR A 100 -15.74 -2.49 -5.86
CA TYR A 100 -16.10 -2.41 -7.27
C TYR A 100 -17.09 -1.27 -7.57
N GLU A 101 -17.97 -0.94 -6.61
CA GLU A 101 -18.93 0.16 -6.72
C GLU A 101 -18.26 1.54 -6.81
N ILE A 102 -17.15 1.76 -6.09
CA ILE A 102 -16.36 3.01 -6.19
C ILE A 102 -15.93 3.23 -7.65
N ARG A 103 -15.39 2.19 -8.30
CA ARG A 103 -15.00 2.24 -9.72
C ARG A 103 -16.19 2.47 -10.66
N ASN A 104 -17.36 1.92 -10.37
CA ASN A 104 -18.51 1.99 -11.29
C ASN A 104 -19.27 3.31 -11.22
N ASN A 105 -19.35 3.94 -10.05
CA ASN A 105 -20.28 5.05 -9.79
C ASN A 105 -19.61 6.39 -9.46
N ARG A 106 -18.27 6.49 -9.53
CA ARG A 106 -17.51 7.74 -9.31
C ARG A 106 -16.83 8.29 -10.56
N GLY A 107 -17.47 8.12 -11.73
CA GLY A 107 -16.95 8.67 -13.00
C GLY A 107 -15.66 8.02 -13.55
N VAL A 108 -15.13 7.00 -12.86
CA VAL A 108 -13.89 6.30 -13.23
C VAL A 108 -14.05 5.40 -14.46
N GLY A 109 -15.22 4.74 -14.58
CA GLY A 109 -15.51 3.79 -15.64
C GLY A 109 -16.32 4.34 -16.82
N HIS A 110 -17.11 5.40 -16.58
CA HIS A 110 -18.00 6.00 -17.57
C HIS A 110 -18.06 7.53 -17.37
N VAL A 111 -18.07 8.28 -18.47
CA VAL A 111 -18.29 9.74 -18.44
C VAL A 111 -19.73 10.00 -17.97
N GLY A 112 -19.90 10.74 -16.86
CA GLY A 112 -21.23 11.09 -16.32
C GLY A 112 -21.58 10.54 -14.93
N GLY A 113 -20.59 10.18 -14.10
CA GLY A 113 -20.84 9.93 -12.67
C GLY A 113 -21.16 11.21 -11.91
N ASP A 114 -21.94 11.11 -10.82
CA ASP A 114 -22.35 12.28 -10.00
C ASP A 114 -21.19 12.92 -9.20
N VAL A 115 -20.05 12.22 -9.09
CA VAL A 115 -18.90 12.61 -8.27
C VAL A 115 -17.62 12.23 -8.99
N ASP A 116 -16.66 13.15 -9.03
CA ASP A 116 -15.33 12.93 -9.62
C ASP A 116 -14.42 12.08 -8.70
N PRO A 117 -13.47 11.32 -9.29
CA PRO A 117 -12.46 10.56 -8.54
C PRO A 117 -11.68 11.48 -7.60
N ASN A 118 -11.50 11.05 -6.36
CA ASN A 118 -11.01 11.92 -5.29
C ASN A 118 -10.17 11.15 -4.26
N HIS A 119 -9.52 11.90 -3.37
CA HIS A 119 -8.65 11.34 -2.34
C HIS A 119 -9.38 10.41 -1.36
N ILE A 120 -10.65 10.67 -1.03
CA ILE A 120 -11.42 9.86 -0.07
C ILE A 120 -11.68 8.47 -0.67
N ASP A 121 -12.17 8.44 -1.90
CA ASP A 121 -12.47 7.21 -2.62
C ASP A 121 -11.19 6.41 -2.90
N ALA A 122 -10.12 7.06 -3.37
CA ALA A 122 -8.82 6.43 -3.56
C ALA A 122 -8.23 5.87 -2.24
N SER A 123 -8.47 6.52 -1.09
CA SER A 123 -8.02 6.04 0.23
C SER A 123 -8.78 4.80 0.68
N ALA A 124 -10.08 4.77 0.41
CA ALA A 124 -10.92 3.59 0.67
C ALA A 124 -10.49 2.41 -0.22
N VAL A 125 -10.24 2.66 -1.51
CA VAL A 125 -9.73 1.67 -2.48
C VAL A 125 -8.40 1.09 -1.99
N LEU A 126 -7.43 1.95 -1.66
CA LEU A 126 -6.14 1.52 -1.16
C LEU A 126 -6.27 0.67 0.12
N SER A 127 -7.05 1.15 1.09
CA SER A 127 -7.22 0.44 2.37
C SER A 127 -7.87 -0.93 2.20
N MET A 128 -8.95 -1.03 1.41
CA MET A 128 -9.64 -2.28 1.15
C MET A 128 -8.74 -3.28 0.40
N THR A 129 -7.99 -2.82 -0.61
CA THR A 129 -7.10 -3.70 -1.38
C THR A 129 -5.88 -4.15 -0.57
N SER A 130 -5.28 -3.29 0.26
CA SER A 130 -4.23 -3.67 1.20
C SER A 130 -4.69 -4.76 2.17
N TRP A 131 -5.91 -4.62 2.72
CA TRP A 131 -6.49 -5.61 3.61
C TRP A 131 -6.75 -6.95 2.89
N ILE A 132 -7.31 -6.92 1.68
CA ILE A 132 -7.52 -8.14 0.88
C ILE A 132 -6.19 -8.83 0.58
N MET A 133 -5.15 -8.08 0.20
CA MET A 133 -3.82 -8.64 -0.04
C MET A 133 -3.24 -9.33 1.20
N ALA A 134 -3.41 -8.71 2.39
CA ALA A 134 -3.00 -9.32 3.66
C ALA A 134 -3.77 -10.62 3.95
N GLU A 135 -5.07 -10.67 3.70
CA GLU A 135 -5.86 -11.91 3.85
C GLU A 135 -5.45 -13.01 2.87
N LEU A 136 -5.17 -12.64 1.62
CA LEU A 136 -4.67 -13.59 0.63
C LEU A 136 -3.33 -14.18 1.08
N ILE A 137 -2.42 -13.37 1.66
CA ILE A 137 -1.17 -13.87 2.23
C ILE A 137 -1.46 -14.85 3.37
N ARG A 138 -2.35 -14.50 4.30
CA ARG A 138 -2.71 -15.38 5.42
C ARG A 138 -3.20 -16.76 4.97
N ILE A 139 -3.84 -16.85 3.80
CA ILE A 139 -4.38 -18.11 3.28
C ILE A 139 -3.39 -18.86 2.38
N PHE A 140 -2.66 -18.15 1.51
CA PHE A 140 -1.83 -18.78 0.48
C PHE A 140 -0.35 -18.87 0.84
N HIS A 141 0.10 -18.23 1.92
CA HIS A 141 1.51 -18.29 2.31
C HIS A 141 1.96 -19.73 2.53
N ASN A 142 3.15 -20.05 2.04
CA ASN A 142 3.86 -21.30 2.32
C ASN A 142 5.18 -21.01 3.06
N MET A 143 5.15 -20.02 3.95
CA MET A 143 6.31 -19.53 4.71
C MET A 143 6.02 -19.57 6.21
N PRO A 144 7.01 -19.34 7.09
CA PRO A 144 6.76 -19.22 8.52
C PRO A 144 5.73 -18.13 8.82
N ILE A 145 4.81 -18.40 9.75
CA ILE A 145 3.70 -17.49 10.13
C ILE A 145 4.20 -16.07 10.45
N HIS A 146 5.33 -15.97 11.16
CA HIS A 146 5.96 -14.71 11.50
C HIS A 146 6.35 -13.88 10.25
N ASP A 147 6.85 -14.54 9.21
CA ASP A 147 7.28 -13.86 7.99
C ASP A 147 6.08 -13.42 7.14
N ALA A 148 5.03 -14.24 7.11
CA ALA A 148 3.76 -13.88 6.48
C ALA A 148 3.10 -12.69 7.19
N GLN A 149 3.17 -12.64 8.51
CA GLN A 149 2.67 -11.52 9.31
C GLN A 149 3.44 -10.23 8.99
N LYS A 150 4.78 -10.27 8.98
CA LYS A 150 5.61 -9.12 8.58
C LYS A 150 5.30 -8.61 7.18
N LEU A 151 5.10 -9.52 6.22
CA LEU A 151 4.73 -9.14 4.86
C LEU A 151 3.35 -8.50 4.83
N ALA A 152 2.37 -9.05 5.55
CA ALA A 152 1.03 -8.48 5.66
C ALA A 152 1.04 -7.09 6.30
N ASP A 153 1.80 -6.89 7.38
CA ASP A 153 1.95 -5.60 8.07
C ASP A 153 2.53 -4.54 7.12
N SER A 154 3.54 -4.91 6.32
CA SER A 154 4.14 -4.00 5.33
C SER A 154 3.18 -3.51 4.23
N LEU A 155 2.06 -4.20 4.00
CA LEU A 155 1.04 -3.78 3.04
C LEU A 155 0.12 -2.68 3.58
N VAL A 156 -0.03 -2.62 4.90
CA VAL A 156 -0.90 -1.71 5.64
C VAL A 156 -0.11 -0.54 6.22
N ASP A 157 1.22 -0.67 6.31
CA ASP A 157 2.10 0.40 6.77
C ASP A 157 1.92 1.69 5.96
N ARG A 158 2.03 2.81 6.68
CA ARG A 158 1.71 4.14 6.19
C ARG A 158 2.59 4.50 5.00
N ARG A 159 1.96 4.68 3.84
CA ARG A 159 2.67 5.12 2.64
C ARG A 159 2.62 6.63 2.56
N THR A 160 3.78 7.27 2.70
CA THR A 160 3.90 8.72 2.72
C THR A 160 4.01 9.24 1.28
N PRO A 161 2.98 9.88 0.69
CA PRO A 161 2.95 10.28 -0.73
C PRO A 161 4.02 11.31 -1.13
N LEU A 162 4.80 11.81 -0.16
CA LEU A 162 5.93 12.69 -0.38
C LEU A 162 7.22 11.95 -0.72
N VAL A 163 7.24 10.62 -0.56
CA VAL A 163 8.40 9.78 -0.81
C VAL A 163 8.21 9.06 -2.12
N TRP A 164 9.04 9.40 -3.11
CA TRP A 164 9.24 8.57 -4.28
C TRP A 164 10.22 7.44 -3.95
N GLN A 165 9.97 6.25 -4.48
CA GLN A 165 10.83 5.08 -4.32
C GLN A 165 11.07 4.39 -5.66
N SER A 166 12.33 4.04 -5.95
CA SER A 166 12.72 3.14 -7.04
C SER A 166 13.90 2.28 -6.61
N GLY A 167 13.69 0.96 -6.61
CA GLY A 167 14.63 0.01 -5.99
C GLY A 167 14.90 0.37 -4.54
N ASP A 168 16.18 0.50 -4.19
CA ASP A 168 16.65 0.87 -2.85
C ASP A 168 16.73 2.39 -2.63
N ILE A 169 16.38 3.21 -3.63
CA ILE A 169 16.47 4.66 -3.54
C ILE A 169 15.12 5.24 -3.17
N ARG A 170 15.14 6.15 -2.18
CA ARG A 170 14.01 6.98 -1.78
C ARG A 170 14.36 8.45 -1.91
N ARG A 171 13.37 9.28 -2.26
CA ARG A 171 13.51 10.73 -2.39
C ARG A 171 12.27 11.45 -1.88
N VAL A 172 12.46 12.56 -1.17
CA VAL A 172 11.37 13.47 -0.84
C VAL A 172 11.11 14.37 -2.03
N LEU A 173 9.87 14.38 -2.54
CA LEU A 173 9.47 15.11 -3.75
C LEU A 173 9.26 16.62 -3.53
N LYS A 174 9.44 17.14 -2.30
CA LYS A 174 9.33 18.56 -1.97
C LYS A 174 10.73 19.14 -1.69
N PRO A 175 11.40 19.76 -2.68
CA PRO A 175 12.80 20.20 -2.54
C PRO A 175 13.01 21.27 -1.46
N THR A 176 11.97 22.04 -1.15
CA THR A 176 12.01 23.10 -0.14
C THR A 176 11.86 22.60 1.29
N MET A 177 11.63 21.29 1.49
CA MET A 177 11.48 20.70 2.81
C MET A 177 12.82 20.72 3.56
N THR A 178 12.79 21.09 4.84
CA THR A 178 13.99 21.09 5.69
C THR A 178 14.57 19.68 5.83
N MET A 179 15.89 19.56 5.99
CA MET A 179 16.55 18.26 6.15
C MET A 179 15.96 17.41 7.29
N GLY A 180 15.62 18.05 8.43
CA GLY A 180 14.99 17.34 9.55
C GLY A 180 13.63 16.74 9.19
N ASN A 181 12.79 17.50 8.48
CA ASN A 181 11.50 16.99 8.02
C ASN A 181 11.67 15.92 6.94
N GLN A 182 12.66 16.08 6.04
CA GLN A 182 12.98 15.05 5.05
C GLN A 182 13.40 13.74 5.71
N ILE A 183 14.23 13.78 6.77
CA ILE A 183 14.61 12.61 7.57
C ILE A 183 13.36 11.91 8.11
N LEU A 184 12.49 12.65 8.80
CA LEU A 184 11.28 12.07 9.41
C LEU A 184 10.35 11.45 8.35
N VAL A 185 10.13 12.15 7.24
CA VAL A 185 9.30 11.68 6.13
C VAL A 185 9.89 10.42 5.48
N LEU A 186 11.21 10.38 5.25
CA LEU A 186 11.86 9.18 4.71
C LEU A 186 11.78 8.00 5.68
N LEU A 187 12.08 8.22 6.96
CA LEU A 187 11.98 7.17 7.98
C LEU A 187 10.54 6.66 8.15
N SER A 188 9.53 7.54 8.03
CA SER A 188 8.12 7.13 8.11
C SER A 188 7.68 6.20 6.99
N SER A 189 8.43 6.18 5.88
CA SER A 189 8.16 5.27 4.76
C SER A 189 8.77 3.87 4.98
N CYS A 190 9.55 3.69 6.04
CA CYS A 190 10.20 2.44 6.39
C CYS A 190 9.45 1.75 7.54
N SER A 191 9.28 0.44 7.45
CA SER A 191 8.58 -0.37 8.46
C SER A 191 9.49 -0.95 9.54
N THR A 192 10.80 -0.75 9.41
CA THR A 192 11.84 -1.28 10.31
C THR A 192 13.01 -0.29 10.37
N GLU A 193 13.93 -0.53 11.30
CA GLU A 193 15.22 0.18 11.32
C GLU A 193 15.94 0.08 9.96
N ILE A 194 16.63 1.14 9.58
CA ILE A 194 17.41 1.21 8.34
C ILE A 194 18.86 1.55 8.64
N ALA A 195 19.75 1.24 7.69
CA ALA A 195 21.11 1.72 7.78
C ALA A 195 21.15 3.25 7.64
N THR A 196 21.87 3.93 8.54
CA THR A 196 22.12 5.37 8.48
C THR A 196 22.80 5.77 7.16
N ALA A 197 23.60 4.85 6.58
CA ALA A 197 24.23 5.03 5.28
C ALA A 197 23.22 5.13 4.12
N ASP A 198 22.12 4.37 4.18
CA ASP A 198 21.06 4.44 3.19
C ASP A 198 20.31 5.77 3.28
N LEU A 199 19.97 6.19 4.50
CA LEU A 199 19.34 7.51 4.72
C LEU A 199 20.21 8.65 4.19
N LEU A 200 21.53 8.58 4.41
CA LEU A 200 22.47 9.57 3.88
C LEU A 200 22.46 9.61 2.35
N ARG A 201 22.41 8.44 1.69
CA ARG A 201 22.28 8.29 0.23
C ARG A 201 20.92 8.76 -0.28
N TRP A 202 19.88 8.72 0.57
CA TRP A 202 18.55 9.21 0.23
C TRP A 202 18.45 10.73 0.25
N ILE A 203 19.12 11.39 1.21
CA ILE A 203 19.07 12.84 1.40
C ILE A 203 20.08 13.60 0.57
N GLU A 204 21.27 13.02 0.33
CA GLU A 204 22.37 13.67 -0.37
C GLU A 204 22.74 15.05 0.23
N PRO A 205 22.98 15.13 1.56
CA PRO A 205 23.22 16.41 2.20
C PRO A 205 24.55 17.01 1.75
N THR A 206 24.54 18.30 1.40
CA THR A 206 25.77 19.05 1.06
C THR A 206 26.77 19.05 2.22
N ASN A 207 26.29 18.99 3.47
CA ASN A 207 27.13 18.93 4.66
C ASN A 207 26.83 17.66 5.48
N ARG A 208 27.69 16.65 5.34
CA ARG A 208 27.58 15.37 6.05
C ARG A 208 27.74 15.52 7.57
N SER A 209 28.60 16.41 8.03
CA SER A 209 28.81 16.67 9.47
C SER A 209 27.55 17.26 10.11
N TYR A 210 26.87 18.16 9.40
CA TYR A 210 25.59 18.72 9.84
C TYR A 210 24.50 17.63 9.93
N PHE A 211 24.42 16.75 8.93
CA PHE A 211 23.49 15.63 8.93
C PHE A 211 23.65 14.75 10.17
N TYR A 212 24.86 14.28 10.49
CA TYR A 212 25.09 13.45 11.67
C TYR A 212 24.82 14.19 12.99
N ARG A 213 25.13 15.49 13.06
CA ARG A 213 24.78 16.31 14.23
C ARG A 213 23.27 16.41 14.40
N LEU A 214 22.54 16.61 13.30
CA LEU A 214 21.08 16.67 13.30
C LEU A 214 20.46 15.36 13.78
N LEU A 215 20.99 14.20 13.34
CA LEU A 215 20.54 12.90 13.85
C LEU A 215 20.70 12.78 15.38
N ARG A 216 21.85 13.19 15.93
CA ARG A 216 22.06 13.18 17.40
C ARG A 216 21.07 14.09 18.14
N THR A 217 20.76 15.26 17.56
CA THR A 217 19.74 16.16 18.10
C THR A 217 18.35 15.51 18.07
N MET A 218 17.96 14.93 16.94
CA MET A 218 16.66 14.28 16.78
C MET A 218 16.51 13.04 17.69
N HIS A 219 17.60 12.31 17.91
CA HIS A 219 17.64 11.21 18.88
C HIS A 219 17.42 11.70 20.32
N SER A 220 18.13 12.77 20.70
CA SER A 220 17.97 13.40 22.02
C SER A 220 16.53 13.92 22.25
N SER A 221 15.89 14.41 21.19
CA SER A 221 14.49 14.85 21.20
C SER A 221 13.46 13.72 21.10
N ARG A 222 13.89 12.44 21.06
CA ARG A 222 13.04 11.25 20.92
C ARG A 222 12.17 11.22 19.66
N PHE A 223 12.61 11.88 18.59
CA PHE A 223 11.96 11.75 17.29
C PHE A 223 12.41 10.50 16.54
N ILE A 224 13.64 10.06 16.79
CA ILE A 224 14.26 8.88 16.20
C ILE A 224 15.04 8.10 17.26
N GLU A 225 15.24 6.81 17.05
CA GLU A 225 16.24 6.03 17.77
C GLU A 225 17.46 5.88 16.87
N LEU A 226 18.64 6.27 17.36
CA LEU A 226 19.91 6.08 16.68
C LEU A 226 20.68 5.05 17.49
N SER A 227 21.07 3.94 16.85
CA SER A 227 21.90 2.92 17.47
C SER A 227 23.16 3.50 18.11
N SER A 228 23.69 2.81 19.13
CA SER A 228 24.86 3.29 19.88
C SER A 228 26.11 3.48 19.02
N ASP A 229 26.26 2.70 17.95
CA ASP A 229 27.34 2.84 16.97
C ASP A 229 26.99 3.79 15.80
N GLY A 230 25.74 4.28 15.75
CA GLY A 230 25.22 5.19 14.74
C GLY A 230 24.95 4.53 13.39
N THR A 231 25.01 3.21 13.29
CA THR A 231 24.91 2.47 12.02
C THR A 231 23.47 2.24 11.58
N SER A 232 22.53 2.08 12.51
CA SER A 232 21.09 1.99 12.26
C SER A 232 20.30 3.12 12.91
N ILE A 233 19.14 3.40 12.31
CA ILE A 233 18.21 4.45 12.71
C ILE A 233 16.76 3.99 12.52
N GLU A 234 15.88 4.34 13.46
CA GLU A 234 14.45 4.04 13.42
C GLU A 234 13.61 5.28 13.79
N LEU A 235 12.41 5.40 13.24
CA LEU A 235 11.45 6.44 13.62
C LEU A 235 10.77 6.10 14.95
N LEU A 236 10.68 7.08 15.86
CA LEU A 236 9.93 6.92 17.11
C LEU A 236 8.54 7.57 17.02
N PRO A 237 7.58 7.16 17.87
CA PRO A 237 6.23 7.72 17.87
C PRO A 237 6.14 9.26 17.91
N PRO A 238 6.97 10.00 18.68
CA PRO A 238 6.96 11.46 18.62
C PRO A 238 7.37 12.03 17.24
N GLY A 239 8.30 11.36 16.54
CA GLY A 239 8.66 11.70 15.17
C GLY A 239 7.51 11.43 14.19
N THR A 240 6.78 10.33 14.38
CA THR A 240 5.57 10.01 13.61
C THR A 240 4.55 11.13 13.72
N ALA A 241 4.25 11.63 14.93
CA ALA A 241 3.29 12.72 15.12
C ALA A 241 3.67 13.99 14.33
N ILE A 242 4.96 14.30 14.21
CA ILE A 242 5.44 15.42 13.39
C ILE A 242 5.17 15.16 11.91
N VAL A 243 5.43 13.94 11.42
CA VAL A 243 5.14 13.56 10.04
C VAL A 243 3.65 13.68 9.72
N GLU A 244 2.78 13.28 10.66
CA GLU A 244 1.33 13.45 10.51
C GLU A 244 0.95 14.91 10.30
N GLN A 245 1.47 15.79 11.15
CA GLN A 245 1.22 17.23 11.03
C GLN A 245 1.73 17.78 9.69
N LEU A 246 2.94 17.38 9.27
CA LEU A 246 3.50 17.79 7.97
C LEU A 246 2.60 17.37 6.81
N ILE A 247 2.08 16.14 6.83
CA ILE A 247 1.18 15.63 5.78
C ILE A 247 -0.14 16.42 5.78
N ILE A 248 -0.70 16.73 6.95
CA ILE A 248 -1.94 17.52 7.09
C ILE A 248 -1.74 18.93 6.51
N ASP A 249 -0.69 19.63 6.92
CA ASP A 249 -0.40 21.00 6.47
C ASP A 249 -0.20 21.06 4.94
N MET A 250 0.39 20.02 4.36
CA MET A 250 0.57 19.91 2.91
C MET A 250 -0.71 19.52 2.16
N GLY A 251 -1.61 18.75 2.79
CA GLY A 251 -2.95 18.48 2.26
C GLY A 251 -3.75 19.77 2.10
N GLN A 252 -3.75 20.63 3.13
CA GLN A 252 -4.49 21.90 3.12
C GLN A 252 -3.96 22.91 2.10
N TYR A 253 -2.65 22.92 1.82
CA TYR A 253 -2.05 23.83 0.84
C TYR A 253 -2.39 23.48 -0.61
N THR A 254 -2.71 22.22 -0.90
CA THR A 254 -3.06 21.79 -2.27
C THR A 254 -4.51 22.12 -2.59
N SER A 255 -5.41 22.00 -1.60
CA SER A 255 -6.85 22.34 -1.72
C SER A 255 -7.16 23.84 -1.83
N GLN A 256 -6.16 24.71 -1.81
CA GLN A 256 -6.32 26.16 -2.06
C GLN A 256 -5.89 26.57 -3.49
N LEU A 257 -5.34 25.61 -4.25
CA LEU A 257 -4.90 25.82 -5.64
C LEU A 257 -5.81 25.16 -6.68
N ASP A 258 -6.81 24.40 -6.21
CA ASP A 258 -7.97 23.90 -6.97
C ASP A 258 -9.19 24.78 -6.67
#